data_AF-A0A7C6DVF2-F1
#
_entry.id   AF-A0A7C6DVF2-F1
#
_cell.length_a   1.000
_cell.length_b   1.000
_cell.length_c   1.000
_cell.angle_alpha   90.00
_cell.angle_beta   90.00
_cell.angle_gamma   90.00
#
_symmetry.space_group_name_H-M   'P 1'
#
loop_
_entity.id
_entity.type
_entity.pdbx_description
1 polymer ?
#
loop_
_entity_poly.entity_id
_entity_poly.type
_entity_poly.pdbx_seq_one_letter_code
_entity_poly.pdbx_strand_id
1 'polypeptide(L)'
;MPAQRDNLTMPTNDIFYPFDRLLNVTILGRKVRMPENNSILRGLQFLNMEGILSADLCWNGDCLNCSVVIRKGDGTKTVTACRTMAFEGMEVIRLAPAVDIFASEKAD
;
A
#
# COMPACT_ATOMS: atom_id res chain seq x y z
N MET A 1 -16.19 26.41 -26.22
CA MET A 1 -14.94 25.65 -26.35
C MET A 1 -13.83 26.44 -25.68
N PRO A 2 -13.33 26.02 -24.51
CA PRO A 2 -11.95 26.34 -24.17
C PRO A 2 -11.16 25.14 -23.60
N ALA A 3 -9.98 24.97 -24.22
CA ALA A 3 -8.71 24.51 -23.66
C ALA A 3 -8.74 23.31 -22.69
N GLN A 4 -8.69 22.11 -23.26
CA GLN A 4 -8.11 20.95 -22.58
C GLN A 4 -6.63 21.26 -22.37
N ARG A 5 -6.26 21.67 -21.16
CA ARG A 5 -4.85 21.83 -20.78
C ARG A 5 -4.27 20.42 -20.68
N ASP A 6 -3.39 20.11 -21.63
CA ASP A 6 -2.52 18.94 -21.58
C ASP A 6 -1.66 19.03 -20.31
N ASN A 7 -2.11 18.36 -19.25
CA ASN A 7 -1.40 18.26 -17.98
C ASN A 7 -1.02 16.79 -17.80
N LEU A 8 0.25 16.49 -18.12
CA LEU A 8 1.06 15.36 -17.63
C LEU A 8 0.25 14.15 -17.14
N THR A 9 -0.12 13.26 -18.06
CA THR A 9 -0.64 11.95 -17.72
C THR A 9 0.48 11.11 -17.10
N MET A 10 0.61 11.10 -15.78
CA MET A 10 1.21 9.93 -15.11
C MET A 10 0.18 8.79 -15.23
N PRO A 11 0.49 7.64 -15.85
CA PRO A 11 -0.45 6.54 -16.05
C PRO A 11 -0.62 5.74 -14.74
N THR A 12 -1.05 6.40 -13.67
CA THR A 12 -1.18 5.81 -12.33
C THR A 12 -2.51 6.16 -11.64
N ASN A 13 -3.31 7.06 -12.19
CA ASN A 13 -4.48 7.61 -11.48
C ASN A 13 -5.69 6.65 -11.42
N ASP A 14 -5.77 5.65 -12.30
CA ASP A 14 -6.94 4.74 -12.36
C ASP A 14 -6.86 3.56 -11.38
N ILE A 15 -5.67 3.28 -10.82
CA ILE A 15 -5.45 2.10 -9.96
C ILE A 15 -5.77 2.40 -8.50
N PHE A 16 -5.58 3.64 -8.08
CA PHE A 16 -5.86 4.11 -6.73
C PHE A 16 -7.24 4.75 -6.65
N TYR A 17 -7.93 4.53 -5.54
CA TYR A 17 -9.11 5.33 -5.24
C TYR A 17 -8.70 6.79 -5.03
N PRO A 18 -9.54 7.77 -5.41
CA PRO A 18 -9.26 9.18 -5.17
C PRO A 18 -8.91 9.47 -3.71
N PHE A 19 -7.85 10.25 -3.51
CA PHE A 19 -7.34 10.61 -2.19
C PHE A 19 -6.87 12.08 -2.19
N ASP A 20 -7.12 12.79 -1.10
CA ASP A 20 -6.75 14.20 -0.95
C ASP A 20 -5.45 14.38 -0.15
N ARG A 21 -5.05 13.36 0.61
CA ARG A 21 -3.83 13.36 1.41
C ARG A 21 -3.21 11.97 1.53
N LEU A 22 -1.97 11.95 2.06
CA LEU A 22 -1.28 10.73 2.41
C LEU A 22 -1.35 10.50 3.92
N LEU A 23 -1.63 9.25 4.29
CA LEU A 23 -1.63 8.78 5.67
C LEU A 23 -0.20 8.55 6.17
N ASN A 24 0.11 8.96 7.39
CA ASN A 24 1.37 8.58 8.03
C ASN A 24 1.21 7.21 8.67
N VAL A 25 2.05 6.27 8.24
CA VAL A 25 2.02 4.89 8.74
C VAL A 25 3.44 4.43 9.04
N THR A 26 3.56 3.38 9.85
CA THR A 26 4.84 2.76 10.16
C THR A 26 4.82 1.33 9.65
N ILE A 27 5.82 0.95 8.85
CA ILE A 27 5.97 -0.43 8.36
C ILE A 27 7.34 -0.94 8.78
N LEU A 28 7.36 -2.04 9.54
CA LEU A 28 8.59 -2.65 10.05
C LEU A 28 9.53 -1.63 10.72
N GLY A 29 8.94 -0.72 11.51
CA GLY A 29 9.65 0.34 12.23
C GLY A 29 10.01 1.58 11.40
N ARG A 30 9.74 1.58 10.09
CA ARG A 30 10.02 2.72 9.18
C ARG A 30 8.77 3.55 8.94
N LYS A 31 8.87 4.87 9.08
CA LYS A 31 7.78 5.80 8.78
C LYS A 31 7.67 5.98 7.27
N VAL A 32 6.49 5.73 6.72
CA VAL A 32 6.18 5.89 5.30
C VAL A 32 4.84 6.58 5.13
N ARG A 33 4.53 7.00 3.90
CA ARG A 33 3.27 7.65 3.56
C ARG A 33 2.58 6.93 2.41
N MET A 34 1.28 6.71 2.53
CA MET A 34 0.46 6.03 1.53
C MET A 34 -0.89 6.73 1.36
N PRO A 35 -1.55 6.65 0.20
CA PRO A 35 -2.81 7.35 -0.04
C PRO A 35 -3.92 6.89 0.89
N GLU A 36 -4.73 7.84 1.39
CA GLU A 36 -5.97 7.50 2.09
C GLU A 36 -7.01 6.91 1.13
N ASN A 37 -8.16 6.45 1.65
CA ASN A 37 -9.24 5.82 0.87
C ASN A 37 -8.83 4.57 0.07
N ASN A 38 -7.66 4.02 0.36
CA ASN A 38 -7.10 2.85 -0.31
C ASN A 38 -6.89 1.71 0.68
N SER A 39 -6.94 0.48 0.17
CA SER A 39 -6.59 -0.70 0.97
C SER A 39 -5.10 -0.68 1.34
N ILE A 40 -4.73 -1.42 2.37
CA ILE A 40 -3.31 -1.58 2.75
C ILE A 40 -2.52 -2.08 1.55
N LEU A 41 -3.04 -3.03 0.77
CA LEU A 41 -2.32 -3.53 -0.41
C LEU A 41 -2.11 -2.46 -1.49
N ARG A 42 -3.12 -1.61 -1.76
CA ARG A 42 -2.93 -0.45 -2.65
C ARG A 42 -1.92 0.54 -2.08
N GLY A 43 -1.95 0.77 -0.76
CA GLY A 43 -0.95 1.59 -0.10
C GLY A 43 0.47 1.03 -0.24
N LEU A 44 0.65 -0.29 -0.13
CA LEU A 44 1.92 -0.96 -0.37
C LEU A 44 2.36 -0.89 -1.84
N GLN A 45 1.41 -1.01 -2.78
CA GLN A 45 1.65 -0.83 -4.20
C GLN A 45 2.10 0.60 -4.53
N PHE A 46 1.61 1.61 -3.82
CA PHE A 46 2.09 2.99 -3.94
C PHE A 46 3.55 3.13 -3.52
N LEU A 47 4.02 2.33 -2.55
CA LEU A 47 5.41 2.34 -2.09
C LEU A 47 6.35 1.55 -3.00
N ASN A 48 5.88 0.43 -3.58
CA ASN A 48 6.63 -0.37 -4.55
C ASN A 48 5.69 -0.97 -5.60
N MET A 49 5.47 -0.23 -6.69
CA MET A 49 4.54 -0.63 -7.76
C MET A 49 4.97 -1.94 -8.40
N GLU A 50 6.23 -2.04 -8.83
CA GLU A 50 6.75 -3.21 -9.53
C GLU A 50 6.78 -4.45 -8.63
N GLY A 51 7.27 -4.32 -7.40
CA GLY A 51 7.33 -5.43 -6.46
C GLY A 51 5.96 -6.04 -6.18
N ILE A 52 4.95 -5.20 -5.96
CA ILE A 52 3.59 -5.68 -5.70
C ILE A 52 2.91 -6.24 -6.96
N LEU A 53 3.15 -5.68 -8.14
CA LEU A 53 2.61 -6.21 -9.40
C LEU A 53 3.24 -7.56 -9.79
N SER A 54 4.52 -7.76 -9.46
CA SER A 54 5.24 -9.03 -9.70
C SER A 54 4.92 -10.12 -8.69
N ALA A 55 4.27 -9.78 -7.57
CA ALA A 55 3.93 -10.71 -6.51
C ALA A 55 2.69 -11.56 -6.85
N ASP A 56 2.68 -12.81 -6.38
CA ASP A 56 1.54 -13.73 -6.56
C ASP A 56 0.37 -13.38 -5.62
N LEU A 57 -0.43 -12.38 -6.02
CA LEU A 57 -1.52 -11.81 -5.24
C LEU A 57 -2.85 -11.80 -6.02
N CYS A 58 -3.91 -12.31 -5.41
CA CYS A 58 -5.25 -12.41 -6.02
C CYS A 58 -6.10 -11.13 -5.99
N TRP A 59 -5.77 -10.14 -5.15
CA TRP A 59 -6.54 -8.90 -4.93
C TRP A 59 -8.02 -9.04 -4.48
N ASN A 60 -8.55 -10.26 -4.36
CA ASN A 60 -9.95 -10.50 -4.01
C ASN A 60 -10.15 -11.05 -2.57
N GLY A 61 -9.07 -11.52 -1.93
CA GLY A 61 -9.09 -12.04 -0.56
C GLY A 61 -8.96 -13.55 -0.46
N ASP A 62 -8.87 -14.28 -1.57
CA ASP A 62 -8.93 -15.74 -1.59
C ASP A 62 -7.58 -16.38 -1.20
N CYS A 63 -6.45 -15.86 -1.72
CA CYS A 63 -5.14 -16.50 -1.53
C CYS A 63 -4.49 -16.24 -0.16
N LEU A 64 -4.89 -15.17 0.54
CA LEU A 64 -4.26 -14.68 1.79
C LEU A 64 -2.73 -14.39 1.72
N ASN A 65 -2.11 -14.41 0.54
CA ASN A 65 -0.70 -14.08 0.33
C ASN A 65 -0.34 -12.62 0.64
N CYS A 66 -1.33 -11.75 0.82
CA CYS A 66 -1.16 -10.36 1.29
C CYS A 66 -1.49 -10.19 2.78
N SER A 67 -1.43 -11.25 3.58
CA SER A 67 -1.71 -11.15 5.02
C SER A 67 -0.60 -10.40 5.73
N VAL A 68 -0.99 -9.36 6.47
CA VAL A 68 -0.06 -8.53 7.27
C VAL A 68 -0.49 -8.54 8.73
N VAL A 69 0.47 -8.31 9.62
CA VAL A 69 0.18 -8.14 11.05
C VAL A 69 0.28 -6.66 11.39
N ILE A 70 -0.82 -6.11 11.91
CA ILE A 70 -0.89 -4.73 12.38
C ILE A 70 -0.95 -4.65 13.90
N ARG A 71 -0.40 -3.58 14.49
CA ARG A 71 -0.61 -3.25 15.90
C ARG A 71 -2.04 -2.75 16.10
N LYS A 72 -2.69 -3.21 17.16
CA LYS A 72 -4.04 -2.77 17.55
C LYS A 72 -4.12 -2.67 19.08
N GLY A 73 -4.10 -1.44 19.61
CA GLY A 73 -3.97 -1.21 21.05
C GLY A 73 -2.68 -1.84 21.58
N ASP A 74 -2.79 -2.61 22.66
CA ASP A 74 -1.67 -3.34 23.26
C ASP A 74 -1.37 -4.68 22.55
N GLY A 75 -2.18 -5.06 21.56
CA GLY A 75 -2.08 -6.33 20.86
C GLY A 75 -1.71 -6.21 19.39
N THR A 76 -1.77 -7.36 18.71
CA THR A 76 -1.52 -7.48 17.28
C THR A 76 -2.66 -8.21 16.60
N LYS A 77 -2.97 -7.83 15.37
CA LYS A 77 -4.02 -8.48 14.57
C LYS A 77 -3.49 -8.79 13.18
N THR A 78 -3.69 -10.04 12.73
CA THR A 78 -3.48 -10.40 11.33
C THR A 78 -4.69 -9.97 10.50
N VAL A 79 -4.43 -9.30 9.39
CA VAL A 79 -5.45 -8.78 8.46
C VAL A 79 -5.05 -9.06 7.02
N THR A 80 -6.06 -9.18 6.14
CA THR A 80 -5.84 -9.34 4.70
C THR A 80 -5.67 -7.95 4.07
N ALA A 81 -4.48 -7.62 3.57
CA ALA A 81 -4.16 -6.27 3.13
C ALA A 81 -5.02 -5.78 1.94
N CYS A 82 -5.44 -6.66 1.04
CA CYS A 82 -6.30 -6.27 -0.09
C CYS A 82 -7.74 -5.92 0.31
N ARG A 83 -8.18 -6.37 1.49
CA ARG A 83 -9.56 -6.17 2.00
C ARG A 83 -9.64 -5.20 3.18
N THR A 84 -8.50 -4.74 3.68
CA THR A 84 -8.43 -3.87 4.85
C THR A 84 -8.00 -2.49 4.42
N MET A 85 -8.70 -1.45 4.86
CA MET A 85 -8.36 -0.05 4.57
C MET A 85 -7.13 0.39 5.36
N ALA A 86 -6.26 1.18 4.72
CA ALA A 86 -5.22 1.89 5.43
C ALA A 86 -5.83 3.03 6.26
N PHE A 87 -5.22 3.33 7.41
CA PHE A 87 -5.66 4.41 8.30
C PHE A 87 -4.47 5.12 8.93
N GLU A 88 -4.69 6.36 9.38
CA GLU A 88 -3.64 7.20 9.99
C GLU A 88 -3.05 6.56 11.24
N GLY A 89 -1.72 6.59 11.37
CA GLY A 89 -1.01 6.04 12.52
C GLY A 89 -0.96 4.50 12.53
N MET A 90 -1.41 3.83 11.48
CA MET A 90 -1.32 2.37 11.35
C MET A 90 0.14 1.90 11.44
N GLU A 91 0.37 0.84 12.20
CA GLU A 91 1.67 0.18 12.31
C GLU A 91 1.59 -1.26 11.83
N VAL A 92 2.30 -1.55 10.73
CA VAL A 92 2.48 -2.90 10.21
C VAL A 92 3.78 -3.45 10.77
N ILE A 93 3.68 -4.49 11.60
CA ILE A 93 4.82 -5.11 12.27
C ILE A 93 5.31 -6.38 11.57
N ARG A 94 4.56 -6.89 10.59
CA ARG A 94 4.95 -8.03 9.76
C ARG A 94 4.30 -7.95 8.38
N LEU A 95 5.10 -8.17 7.35
CA LEU A 95 4.64 -8.31 5.97
C LEU A 95 4.57 -9.79 5.57
N ALA A 96 3.77 -10.08 4.54
CA ALA A 96 3.80 -11.40 3.92
C ALA A 96 5.10 -11.60 3.12
N PRO A 97 5.60 -12.85 2.97
CA PRO A 97 6.82 -13.11 2.20
C PRO A 97 6.76 -12.66 0.74
N ALA A 98 5.56 -12.68 0.14
CA ALA A 98 5.34 -12.23 -1.24
C ALA A 98 5.33 -10.69 -1.39
N VAL A 99 5.35 -9.94 -0.28
CA VAL A 99 5.19 -8.49 -0.27
C VAL A 99 6.51 -7.83 0.09
N ASP A 100 7.18 -7.25 -0.90
CA ASP A 100 8.40 -6.46 -0.71
C ASP A 100 8.14 -4.99 -1.10
N ILE A 101 8.44 -4.08 -0.17
CA ILE A 101 8.32 -2.63 -0.36
C ILE A 101 9.64 -1.88 -0.15
N PHE A 102 10.75 -2.58 0.08
CA PHE A 102 12.07 -1.99 0.38
C PHE A 102 13.15 -2.34 -0.66
N ALA A 103 12.77 -2.92 -1.79
CA ALA A 103 13.69 -3.38 -2.84
C ALA A 103 14.58 -2.27 -3.46
N SER A 104 14.25 -0.99 -3.29
CA SER A 104 14.95 0.13 -3.92
C SER A 104 16.09 0.77 -3.11
N GLU A 105 16.47 0.24 -1.94
CA GLU A 105 17.61 0.75 -1.15
C GLU A 105 18.92 -0.04 -1.31
N LYS A 106 19.01 -0.95 -2.29
CA LYS A 106 20.28 -1.63 -2.62
C LYS A 106 20.94 -0.98 -3.83
N ALA A 107 21.48 0.22 -3.61
CA ALA A 107 22.51 0.80 -4.47
C ALA A 107 23.82 0.82 -3.66
N ASP A 108 24.60 -0.25 -3.79
CA ASP A 108 26.04 -0.29 -3.49
C ASP A 108 26.75 -0.86 -4.71
#